data_AF-A0A437M0S2-F1
#
_entry.id   AF-A0A437M0S2-F1
#
_cell.length_a   1.000
_cell.length_b   1.000
_cell.length_c   1.000
_cell.angle_alpha   90.00
_cell.angle_beta   90.00
_cell.angle_gamma   90.00
#
_symmetry.space_group_name_H-M   'P 1'
#
loop_
_entity.id
_entity.type
_entity.pdbx_description
1 polymer ?
#
loop_
_entity_poly.entity_id
_entity_poly.type
_entity_poly.pdbx_seq_one_letter_code
_entity_poly.pdbx_strand_id
1 'polypeptide(L)'
;MEDKLGAQPGLAGELKALGRWSLCCTYMARQSPSRLAMSQMAFFAAAALCDLAKKPQTMTELLEMVGDVSGGSLKETYAVFLPPSAKRPGGLGWLVRRSCPFDGRRKLLCLSYRGRQVIEGVPKFLKAI
;
A
#
# COMPACT_ATOMS: atom_id res chain seq x y z
N MET A 1 -9.99 -32.69 31.84
CA MET A 1 -10.01 -31.27 31.47
C MET A 1 -9.41 -31.21 30.08
N GLU A 2 -10.20 -31.63 29.10
CA GLU A 2 -9.77 -31.80 27.71
C GLU A 2 -9.96 -30.49 26.97
N ASP A 3 -8.91 -30.07 26.28
CA ASP A 3 -8.85 -28.92 25.40
C ASP A 3 -9.99 -28.94 24.39
N LYS A 4 -11.05 -28.18 24.67
CA LYS A 4 -11.96 -27.68 23.64
C LYS A 4 -11.31 -26.50 22.93
N LEU A 5 -10.17 -26.71 22.28
CA LEU A 5 -9.79 -25.93 21.11
C LEU A 5 -10.65 -26.41 19.93
N GLY A 6 -11.95 -26.16 20.05
CA GLY A 6 -12.85 -26.22 18.91
C GLY A 6 -12.33 -25.20 17.91
N ALA A 7 -11.83 -25.69 16.78
CA ALA A 7 -11.37 -24.86 15.69
C ALA A 7 -12.49 -23.88 15.30
N GLN A 8 -12.38 -22.63 15.76
CA GLN A 8 -13.31 -21.60 15.34
C GLN A 8 -13.07 -21.35 13.85
N PRO A 9 -14.05 -21.58 12.97
CA PRO A 9 -13.86 -21.49 11.52
C PRO A 9 -13.43 -20.08 11.06
N GLY A 10 -13.64 -19.05 11.89
CA GLY A 10 -13.15 -17.69 11.66
C GLY A 10 -11.63 -17.54 11.85
N LEU A 11 -11.05 -18.15 12.88
CA LEU A 11 -9.64 -17.97 13.25
C LEU A 11 -8.68 -18.48 12.16
N ALA A 12 -9.00 -19.63 11.54
CA ALA A 12 -8.19 -20.16 10.44
C ALA A 12 -8.18 -19.23 9.22
N GLY A 13 -9.32 -18.58 8.93
CA GLY A 13 -9.44 -17.59 7.86
C GLY A 13 -8.62 -16.33 8.14
N GLU A 14 -8.69 -15.83 9.38
CA GLU A 14 -7.92 -14.67 9.85
C GLU A 14 -6.41 -14.93 9.83
N LEU A 15 -5.96 -16.09 10.31
CA LEU A 15 -4.53 -16.47 10.26
C LEU A 15 -4.02 -16.57 8.82
N LYS A 16 -4.83 -17.10 7.90
CA LYS A 16 -4.51 -17.15 6.47
C LYS A 16 -4.42 -15.75 5.87
N ALA A 17 -5.32 -14.83 6.26
CA ALA A 17 -5.28 -13.43 5.81
C ALA A 17 -4.02 -12.72 6.33
N LEU A 18 -3.67 -12.92 7.60
CA LEU A 18 -2.45 -12.38 8.20
C LEU A 18 -1.18 -12.91 7.51
N GLY A 19 -1.10 -14.22 7.25
CA GLY A 19 0.00 -14.83 6.51
C GLY A 19 0.16 -14.23 5.11
N ARG A 20 -0.95 -14.05 4.38
CA ARG A 20 -0.95 -13.38 3.06
C ARG A 20 -0.48 -11.94 3.16
N TRP A 21 -0.94 -11.18 4.16
CA TRP A 21 -0.47 -9.80 4.38
C TRP A 21 1.04 -9.72 4.63
N SER A 22 1.58 -10.62 5.45
CA SER A 22 3.03 -10.72 5.71
C SER A 22 3.83 -11.00 4.43
N LEU A 23 3.35 -11.92 3.60
CA LEU A 23 3.95 -12.22 2.30
C LEU A 23 3.85 -11.04 1.32
N CYS A 24 2.72 -10.32 1.30
CA CYS A 24 2.57 -9.08 0.53
C CYS A 24 3.62 -8.04 0.93
N CYS A 25 3.80 -7.81 2.24
CA CYS A 25 4.79 -6.87 2.76
C CYS A 25 6.20 -7.29 2.37
N THR A 26 6.52 -8.58 2.48
CA THR A 26 7.82 -9.14 2.08
C THR A 26 8.10 -8.91 0.60
N TYR A 27 7.12 -9.16 -0.26
CA TYR A 27 7.26 -8.91 -1.69
C TYR A 27 7.48 -7.42 -1.99
N MET A 28 6.65 -6.53 -1.44
CA MET A 28 6.79 -5.09 -1.67
C MET A 28 8.14 -4.56 -1.17
N ALA A 29 8.61 -5.03 -0.01
CA ALA A 29 9.92 -4.68 0.52
C ALA A 29 11.05 -5.09 -0.42
N ARG A 30 10.97 -6.28 -1.06
CA ARG A 30 11.95 -6.74 -2.06
C ARG A 30 11.99 -5.90 -3.33
N GLN A 31 10.90 -5.22 -3.67
CA GLN A 31 10.83 -4.36 -4.86
C GLN A 31 11.41 -2.95 -4.61
N SER A 32 11.64 -2.60 -3.34
CA SER A 32 12.15 -1.28 -2.95
C SER A 32 13.67 -1.33 -2.73
N PRO A 33 14.46 -0.42 -3.31
CA PRO A 33 15.88 -0.28 -3.02
C PRO A 33 16.16 0.22 -1.58
N SER A 34 15.14 0.76 -0.90
CA SER A 34 15.22 1.27 0.47
C SER A 34 14.23 0.57 1.39
N ARG A 35 14.53 0.58 2.71
CA ARG A 35 13.61 0.04 3.73
C ARG A 35 12.31 0.84 3.71
N LEU A 36 11.19 0.13 3.60
CA LEU A 36 9.85 0.69 3.74
C LEU A 36 9.30 0.38 5.12
N ALA A 37 8.76 1.40 5.79
CA ALA A 37 7.99 1.22 7.00
C ALA A 37 6.65 0.53 6.70
N MET A 38 6.09 -0.18 7.68
CA MET A 38 4.78 -0.83 7.55
C MET A 38 3.68 0.17 7.19
N SER A 39 3.70 1.37 7.78
CA SER A 39 2.76 2.46 7.48
C SER A 39 2.85 2.91 6.01
N GLN A 40 4.05 2.95 5.44
CA GLN A 40 4.27 3.28 4.03
C GLN A 40 3.71 2.18 3.12
N MET A 41 3.97 0.91 3.45
CA MET A 41 3.41 -0.22 2.69
C MET A 41 1.88 -0.26 2.74
N ALA A 42 1.28 -0.02 3.92
CA ALA A 42 -0.16 0.10 4.08
C ALA A 42 -0.73 1.25 3.25
N PHE A 43 -0.10 2.43 3.29
CA PHE A 43 -0.49 3.57 2.47
C PHE A 43 -0.47 3.25 0.97
N PHE A 44 0.62 2.65 0.48
CA PHE A 44 0.73 2.29 -0.93
C PHE A 44 -0.31 1.24 -1.34
N ALA A 45 -0.54 0.23 -0.51
CA ALA A 45 -1.58 -0.78 -0.76
C ALA A 45 -2.98 -0.14 -0.84
N ALA A 46 -3.32 0.77 0.07
CA ALA A 46 -4.59 1.50 0.04
C ALA A 46 -4.72 2.34 -1.25
N ALA A 47 -3.69 3.12 -1.60
CA ALA A 47 -3.67 3.92 -2.82
C ALA A 47 -3.85 3.05 -4.08
N ALA A 48 -3.17 1.92 -4.13
CA ALA A 48 -3.26 0.96 -5.23
C ALA A 48 -4.67 0.36 -5.36
N LEU A 49 -5.28 -0.06 -4.24
CA LEU A 49 -6.64 -0.60 -4.25
C LEU A 49 -7.65 0.43 -4.78
N CYS A 50 -7.56 1.67 -4.31
CA CYS A 50 -8.42 2.76 -4.78
C CYS A 50 -8.24 3.04 -6.29
N ASP A 51 -7.01 3.11 -6.77
CA ASP A 51 -6.73 3.35 -8.19
C ASP A 51 -7.18 2.18 -9.08
N LEU A 52 -6.94 0.93 -8.66
CA LEU A 52 -7.41 -0.27 -9.35
C LEU A 52 -8.94 -0.35 -9.41
N ALA A 53 -9.61 0.08 -8.33
CA ALA A 53 -11.07 0.23 -8.27
C ALA A 53 -11.61 1.44 -9.04
N LYS A 54 -10.76 2.14 -9.81
CA LYS A 54 -11.10 3.35 -10.60
C LYS A 54 -11.63 4.52 -9.75
N LYS A 55 -11.26 4.54 -8.47
CA LYS A 55 -11.63 5.58 -7.50
C LYS A 55 -10.38 6.11 -6.79
N PRO A 56 -9.37 6.64 -7.53
CA PRO A 56 -8.16 7.16 -6.92
C PRO A 56 -8.51 8.29 -5.95
N GLN A 57 -7.80 8.34 -4.84
CA GLN A 57 -8.05 9.24 -3.72
C GLN A 57 -6.94 10.26 -3.59
N THR A 58 -7.21 11.35 -2.88
CA THR A 58 -6.16 12.30 -2.46
C THR A 58 -5.33 11.72 -1.33
N MET A 59 -4.19 12.37 -1.05
CA MET A 59 -3.36 12.02 0.11
C MET A 59 -4.17 12.04 1.41
N THR A 60 -4.97 13.09 1.64
CA THR A 60 -5.73 13.27 2.88
C THR A 60 -6.73 12.14 3.08
N GLU A 61 -7.52 11.82 2.05
CA GLU A 61 -8.51 10.73 2.09
C GLU A 61 -7.86 9.36 2.35
N LEU A 62 -6.67 9.12 1.80
CA LEU A 62 -5.93 7.87 2.05
C LEU A 62 -5.38 7.79 3.48
N LEU A 63 -4.94 8.92 4.04
CA LEU A 63 -4.48 8.95 5.43
C LEU A 63 -5.64 8.73 6.40
N GLU A 64 -6.80 9.32 6.13
CA GLU A 64 -8.03 9.05 6.88
C GLU A 64 -8.43 7.58 6.82
N MET A 65 -8.32 6.96 5.64
CA MET A 65 -8.64 5.54 5.45
C MET A 65 -7.69 4.60 6.20
N VAL A 66 -6.38 4.88 6.18
CA VAL A 66 -5.37 4.05 6.85
C VAL A 66 -5.36 4.30 8.37
N GLY A 67 -5.94 5.41 8.82
CA GLY A 67 -5.98 5.83 10.21
C GLY A 67 -4.71 6.55 10.65
N ASP A 68 -4.74 7.10 11.87
CA ASP A 68 -3.59 7.79 12.45
C ASP A 68 -2.51 6.78 12.86
N VAL A 69 -1.62 6.46 11.92
CA VAL A 69 -0.41 5.69 12.19
C VAL A 69 0.62 6.65 12.81
N SER A 70 0.34 7.04 14.04
CA SER A 70 1.10 7.97 14.85
C SER A 70 2.57 7.51 14.94
N GLY A 71 3.49 8.32 14.41
CA GLY A 71 4.93 8.05 14.51
C GLY A 71 5.85 8.77 13.52
N GLY A 72 5.33 9.43 12.48
CA GLY A 72 6.15 10.20 11.53
C GLY A 72 5.33 11.22 10.75
N SER A 73 6.00 12.20 10.12
CA SER A 73 5.32 13.23 9.33
C SER A 73 4.53 12.56 8.19
N LEU A 74 3.21 12.75 8.17
CA LEU A 74 2.31 12.27 7.10
C LEU A 74 2.82 12.60 5.68
N LYS A 75 3.62 13.67 5.55
CA LYS A 75 4.28 14.08 4.29
C LYS A 75 5.41 13.14 3.85
N GLU A 76 6.07 12.46 4.76
CA GLU A 76 7.15 11.51 4.46
C GLU A 76 6.60 10.14 4.08
N THR A 77 5.44 9.76 4.63
CA THR A 77 4.84 8.44 4.42
C THR A 77 4.56 8.15 2.94
N TYR A 78 3.90 9.05 2.22
CA TYR A 78 3.52 8.76 0.83
C TYR A 78 4.54 9.22 -0.20
N ALA A 79 5.30 10.28 0.10
CA ALA A 79 6.12 10.91 -0.92
C ALA A 79 7.42 10.15 -1.22
N VAL A 80 7.70 9.04 -0.52
CA VAL A 80 8.67 8.01 -0.96
C VAL A 80 8.19 7.29 -2.22
N PHE A 81 6.87 7.18 -2.44
CA PHE A 81 6.30 6.48 -3.59
C PHE A 81 6.19 7.34 -4.84
N LEU A 82 6.39 8.66 -4.73
CA LEU A 82 6.36 9.57 -5.87
C LEU A 82 7.64 9.46 -6.72
N PRO A 83 7.65 9.98 -7.96
CA PRO A 83 8.86 10.01 -8.78
C PRO A 83 9.99 10.77 -8.08
N PRO A 84 11.26 10.44 -8.37
CA PRO A 84 12.40 11.23 -7.96
C PRO A 84 12.23 12.72 -8.29
N SER A 85 12.70 13.57 -7.38
CA SER A 85 12.72 15.02 -7.57
C SER A 85 13.99 15.59 -6.96
N ALA A 86 14.32 16.86 -7.27
CA ALA A 86 15.48 17.54 -6.68
C ALA A 86 15.47 17.51 -5.13
N LYS A 87 14.27 17.59 -4.52
CA LYS A 87 14.09 17.52 -3.06
C LYS A 87 14.10 16.08 -2.50
N ARG A 88 13.90 15.08 -3.35
CA ARG A 88 13.89 13.66 -2.97
C ARG A 88 14.33 12.79 -4.15
N PRO A 89 15.64 12.56 -4.32
CA PRO A 89 16.15 11.74 -5.43
C PRO A 89 15.78 10.25 -5.25
N GLY A 90 15.54 9.79 -4.02
CA GLY A 90 15.17 8.41 -3.70
C GLY A 90 13.68 8.05 -3.89
N GLY A 91 12.93 8.80 -4.70
CA GLY A 91 11.53 8.50 -4.98
C GLY A 91 11.37 7.19 -5.77
N LEU A 92 10.47 6.30 -5.35
CA LEU A 92 10.26 5.01 -6.00
C LEU A 92 9.54 5.13 -7.35
N GLY A 93 8.78 6.21 -7.54
CA GLY A 93 7.98 6.41 -8.75
C GLY A 93 6.87 5.37 -8.93
N TRP A 94 6.31 4.83 -7.84
CA TRP A 94 5.20 3.88 -7.86
C TRP A 94 3.84 4.57 -7.94
N LEU A 95 3.75 5.79 -7.44
CA LEU A 95 2.57 6.65 -7.52
C LEU A 95 2.87 7.89 -8.36
N VAL A 96 1.84 8.42 -9.01
CA VAL A 96 1.86 9.72 -9.69
C VAL A 96 0.68 10.55 -9.23
N ARG A 97 0.85 11.87 -9.25
CA ARG A 97 -0.24 12.81 -8.98
C ARG A 97 -0.94 13.15 -10.29
N ARG A 98 -2.27 13.05 -10.33
CA ARG A 98 -3.11 13.53 -11.43
C ARG A 98 -4.10 14.56 -10.90
N SER A 99 -4.40 15.58 -11.69
CA SER A 99 -5.49 16.51 -11.36
C SER A 99 -6.82 15.79 -11.49
N CYS A 100 -7.72 15.99 -10.52
CA CYS A 100 -9.09 15.50 -10.65
C CYS A 100 -9.78 16.24 -11.82
N PRO A 101 -10.51 15.54 -12.71
CA PRO A 101 -11.19 16.18 -13.84
C PRO A 101 -12.35 17.08 -13.41
N PHE A 102 -12.92 16.85 -12.22
CA PHE A 102 -14.05 17.62 -11.68
C PHE A 102 -13.61 18.74 -10.72
N ASP A 103 -12.38 18.67 -10.20
CA ASP A 103 -11.81 19.68 -9.31
C ASP A 103 -10.28 19.73 -9.46
N GLY A 104 -9.77 20.69 -10.23
CA GLY A 104 -8.33 20.84 -10.49
C GLY A 104 -7.46 21.08 -9.24
N ARG A 105 -8.08 21.48 -8.11
CA ARG A 105 -7.40 21.66 -6.82
C ARG A 105 -7.05 20.32 -6.18
N ARG A 106 -7.82 19.26 -6.47
CA ARG A 106 -7.57 17.91 -5.95
C ARG A 106 -6.50 17.20 -6.77
N LYS A 107 -5.47 16.72 -6.07
CA LYS A 107 -4.42 15.87 -6.63
C LYS A 107 -4.65 14.43 -6.20
N LEU A 108 -5.14 13.63 -7.14
CA LEU A 108 -5.41 12.21 -6.95
C LEU A 108 -4.10 11.43 -7.09
N LEU A 109 -3.92 10.44 -6.23
CA LEU A 109 -2.79 9.51 -6.30
C LEU A 109 -3.20 8.29 -7.12
N CYS A 110 -2.49 8.09 -8.23
CA CYS A 110 -2.72 6.98 -9.15
C CYS A 110 -1.47 6.10 -9.24
N LEU A 111 -1.64 4.84 -9.61
CA LEU A 111 -0.50 3.98 -9.90
C LEU A 111 0.23 4.50 -11.15
N SER A 112 1.55 4.56 -11.05
CA SER A 112 2.40 4.61 -12.24
C SER A 112 2.42 3.23 -12.92
N TYR A 113 3.05 3.14 -14.09
CA TYR A 113 3.33 1.84 -14.71
C TYR A 113 4.13 0.93 -13.77
N ARG A 114 5.17 1.45 -13.11
CA ARG A 114 5.99 0.70 -12.15
C ARG A 114 5.18 0.27 -10.92
N GLY A 115 4.40 1.17 -10.34
CA GLY A 115 3.57 0.83 -9.18
C GLY A 115 2.54 -0.25 -9.49
N ARG A 116 1.96 -0.20 -10.70
CA ARG A 116 1.07 -1.24 -11.21
C ARG A 116 1.77 -2.59 -11.30
N GLN A 117 2.97 -2.65 -11.87
CA GLN A 117 3.75 -3.89 -11.94
C GLN A 117 4.04 -4.47 -10.54
N VAL A 118 4.36 -3.62 -9.56
CA VAL A 118 4.59 -4.06 -8.17
C VAL A 118 3.32 -4.72 -7.61
N ILE A 119 2.18 -4.05 -7.67
CA ILE A 119 0.94 -4.58 -7.08
C ILE A 119 0.38 -5.78 -7.82
N GLU A 120 0.46 -5.80 -9.15
CA GLU A 120 0.08 -6.97 -9.95
C GLU A 120 1.04 -8.16 -9.78
N GLY A 121 2.25 -7.91 -9.28
CA GLY A 121 3.22 -8.94 -8.91
C GLY A 121 2.90 -9.63 -7.59
N VAL A 122 2.25 -8.95 -6.64
CA VAL A 122 1.84 -9.52 -5.35
C VAL A 122 1.03 -10.83 -5.49
N PRO A 123 -0.11 -10.87 -6.23
CA PRO A 123 -0.87 -12.11 -6.35
C PRO A 123 -0.13 -13.20 -7.11
N LYS A 124 0.84 -12.86 -7.97
CA LYS A 124 1.68 -13.84 -8.66
C LYS A 124 2.67 -14.48 -7.68
N PHE A 125 3.29 -13.66 -6.83
CA PHE A 125 4.17 -14.11 -5.77
C PHE A 125 3.45 -15.02 -4.77
N LEU A 126 2.25 -14.63 -4.34
CA LEU A 126 1.43 -15.44 -3.41
C LEU A 126 0.99 -16.79 -3.99
N LYS A 127 0.96 -16.97 -5.31
CA LYS A 127 0.64 -18.24 -5.96
C LYS A 127 1.86 -19.15 -6.15
N ALA A 128 3.06 -18.58 -6.10
CA ALA A 128 4.31 -19.29 -6.32
C ALA A 128 4.92 -19.86 -5.03
N ILE A 129 4.31 -19.54 -3.88
CA ILE A 129 4.64 -20.03 -2.53
C ILE A 129 3.49 -20.95 -2.11
#